data_AF-A0A257Q8X8-F1
#
_entry.id   AF-A0A257Q8X8-F1
#
_cell.length_a   1.000
_cell.length_b   1.000
_cell.length_c   1.000
_cell.angle_alpha   90.00
_cell.angle_beta   90.00
_cell.angle_gamma   90.00
#
_symmetry.space_group_name_H-M   'P 1'
#
loop_
_entity.id
_entity.type
_entity.pdbx_description
1 polymer ?
#
loop_
_entity_poly.entity_id
_entity_poly.type
_entity_poly.pdbx_seq_one_letter_code
_entity_poly.pdbx_strand_id
1 'polypeptide(L)'
;MAPQLAITGALAWLVWPAIASVGTLLAGTAAAILYYEWVHFIAHIPYKPRTAWGRWIKKYHLWHHYKNERLWFGVTNPSFDIMMRSYAHVVDVSQSATVRNLNG
;
A
#
# COMPACT_ATOMS: atom_id res chain seq x y z
N MET A 1 -1.19 -2.99 -13.70
CA MET A 1 0.05 -2.19 -13.82
C MET A 1 0.12 -1.37 -15.12
N ALA A 2 -0.03 -1.97 -16.31
CA ALA A 2 0.12 -1.26 -17.59
C ALA A 2 -0.83 -0.06 -17.81
N PRO A 3 -2.14 -0.14 -17.48
CA PRO A 3 -3.05 1.01 -17.64
C PRO A 3 -2.66 2.22 -16.77
N GLN A 4 -2.23 1.96 -15.53
CA GLN A 4 -1.81 2.99 -14.57
C GLN A 4 -0.62 3.79 -15.10
N LEU A 5 0.44 3.10 -15.56
CA LEU A 5 1.64 3.74 -16.07
C LEU A 5 1.36 4.56 -17.34
N ALA A 6 0.51 4.05 -18.23
CA ALA A 6 0.10 4.80 -19.42
C ALA A 6 -0.64 6.11 -19.06
N ILE A 7 -1.58 6.05 -18.12
CA ILE A 7 -2.31 7.25 -17.64
C ILE A 7 -1.37 8.23 -16.96
N THR A 8 -0.50 7.76 -16.05
CA THR A 8 0.48 8.63 -15.37
C THR A 8 1.43 9.29 -16.36
N GLY A 9 1.93 8.55 -17.35
CA GLY A 9 2.80 9.08 -18.40
C GLY A 9 2.11 10.13 -19.27
N ALA A 10 0.87 9.86 -19.69
CA ALA A 10 0.09 10.80 -20.49
C ALA A 10 -0.18 12.10 -19.73
N LEU A 11 -0.63 12.02 -18.48
CA LEU A 11 -0.87 13.21 -17.64
C LEU A 11 0.43 13.99 -17.39
N ALA A 12 1.53 13.30 -17.09
CA ALA A 12 2.82 13.96 -16.86
C ALA A 12 3.32 14.67 -18.13
N TRP A 13 3.14 14.06 -19.30
CA TRP A 13 3.49 14.67 -20.58
C TRP A 13 2.68 15.95 -20.86
N LEU A 14 1.38 15.97 -20.52
CA LEU A 14 0.54 17.16 -20.69
C LEU A 14 0.99 18.34 -19.81
N VAL A 15 1.53 18.07 -18.61
CA VAL A 15 2.00 19.10 -17.69
C VAL A 15 3.43 19.53 -18.00
N TRP A 16 4.32 18.57 -18.31
CA TRP A 16 5.74 18.80 -18.53
C TRP A 16 6.27 17.83 -19.60
N PRO A 17 6.20 18.19 -20.91
CA PRO A 17 6.54 17.32 -22.02
C PRO A 17 8.07 17.19 -22.23
N ALA A 18 8.77 16.68 -21.22
CA ALA A 18 10.19 16.38 -21.28
C ALA A 18 10.42 14.88 -21.08
N ILE A 19 11.00 14.23 -22.10
CA ILE A 19 11.22 12.78 -22.12
C ILE A 19 11.98 12.31 -20.88
N ALA A 20 13.03 13.03 -20.48
CA ALA A 20 13.82 12.67 -19.30
C ALA A 20 12.99 12.70 -18.00
N SER A 21 12.18 13.75 -17.80
CA SER A 21 11.33 13.90 -16.62
C SER A 21 10.20 12.86 -16.59
N VAL A 22 9.49 12.68 -17.70
CA VAL A 22 8.40 11.71 -17.82
C VAL A 22 8.93 10.29 -17.70
N GLY A 23 10.06 9.97 -18.35
CA GLY A 23 10.72 8.68 -18.24
C GLY A 23 11.16 8.37 -16.81
N THR A 24 11.74 9.35 -16.10
CA THR A 24 12.14 9.20 -14.69
C THR A 24 10.92 8.97 -13.79
N LEU A 25 9.84 9.72 -13.98
CA LEU A 25 8.60 9.54 -13.23
C LEU A 25 8.01 8.14 -13.45
N LEU A 26 7.96 7.68 -14.70
CA LEU A 26 7.45 6.35 -15.05
C LEU A 26 8.28 5.24 -14.42
N ALA A 27 9.62 5.35 -14.50
CA ALA A 27 10.53 4.39 -13.88
C ALA A 27 10.35 4.35 -12.36
N GLY A 28 10.30 5.51 -11.71
CA GLY A 28 10.06 5.62 -10.26
C GLY A 28 8.69 5.06 -9.85
N THR A 29 7.64 5.34 -10.64
CA THR A 29 6.29 4.83 -10.40
C THR A 29 6.26 3.31 -10.54
N ALA A 30 6.87 2.75 -11.58
CA ALA A 30 6.97 1.31 -11.76
C ALA A 30 7.70 0.64 -10.59
N ALA A 31 8.83 1.21 -10.16
CA ALA A 31 9.58 0.71 -9.01
C ALA A 31 8.77 0.77 -7.71
N ALA A 32 8.03 1.85 -7.48
CA ALA A 32 7.16 2.01 -6.31
C ALA A 32 6.03 0.98 -6.28
N ILE A 33 5.39 0.71 -7.43
CA ILE A 33 4.35 -0.31 -7.53
C ILE A 33 4.95 -1.70 -7.28
N LEU A 34 6.09 -2.03 -7.89
CA LEU A 34 6.75 -3.32 -7.64
C LEU A 34 7.13 -3.50 -6.17
N TYR A 35 7.62 -2.44 -5.52
CA TYR A 35 7.90 -2.46 -4.10
C TYR A 35 6.63 -2.67 -3.26
N TYR A 36 5.53 -1.98 -3.60
CA TYR A 36 4.23 -2.18 -2.97
C TYR A 36 3.75 -3.62 -3.09
N GLU A 37 3.75 -4.19 -4.30
CA GLU A 37 3.33 -5.57 -4.56
C GLU A 37 4.20 -6.58 -3.80
N TRP A 38 5.51 -6.34 -3.74
CA TRP A 38 6.42 -7.18 -2.97
C TRP A 38 6.10 -7.15 -1.47
N VAL A 39 5.92 -5.96 -0.88
CA VAL A 39 5.58 -5.84 0.55
C VAL A 39 4.21 -6.47 0.82
N HIS A 40 3.23 -6.27 -0.05
CA HIS A 40 1.91 -6.87 0.03
C HIS A 40 1.99 -8.40 0.02
N PHE A 41 2.70 -8.97 -0.95
CA PHE A 41 2.94 -10.40 -1.05
C PHE A 41 3.59 -10.96 0.22
N ILE A 42 4.65 -10.32 0.71
CA ILE A 42 5.34 -10.70 1.94
C ILE A 42 4.40 -10.67 3.17
N ALA A 43 3.43 -9.75 3.20
CA ALA A 43 2.47 -9.67 4.30
C ALA A 43 1.58 -10.91 4.38
N HIS A 44 1.26 -11.55 3.25
CA HIS A 44 0.31 -12.66 3.16
C HIS A 44 0.93 -14.07 3.17
N ILE A 45 2.26 -14.19 3.04
CA ILE A 45 2.94 -15.49 3.15
C ILE A 45 3.52 -15.73 4.56
N PRO A 46 3.86 -16.96 4.97
CA PRO A 46 4.48 -17.25 6.27
C PRO A 46 5.96 -16.83 6.37
N TYR A 47 6.32 -15.68 5.82
CA TYR A 47 7.65 -15.08 5.91
C TYR A 47 7.70 -14.02 7.02
N LYS A 48 8.77 -14.01 7.82
CA LYS A 48 9.01 -12.98 8.85
C LYS A 48 10.06 -11.99 8.36
N PRO A 49 9.72 -10.71 8.13
CA PRO A 49 10.68 -9.70 7.70
C PRO A 49 11.83 -9.51 8.71
N ARG A 50 13.03 -9.27 8.17
CA ARG A 50 14.26 -9.10 8.95
C ARG A 50 14.32 -7.77 9.70
N THR A 51 13.73 -6.72 9.14
CA THR A 51 13.76 -5.37 9.74
C THR A 51 12.60 -5.17 10.72
N ALA A 52 12.80 -4.29 11.71
CA ALA A 52 11.74 -3.92 12.65
C ALA A 52 10.54 -3.27 11.94
N TRP A 53 10.82 -2.36 11.01
CA TRP A 53 9.81 -1.76 10.14
C TRP A 53 9.03 -2.79 9.34
N GLY A 54 9.72 -3.74 8.68
CA GLY A 54 9.08 -4.78 7.89
C GLY A 54 8.14 -5.66 8.72
N ARG A 55 8.52 -6.01 9.95
CA ARG A 55 7.64 -6.75 10.87
C ARG A 55 6.44 -5.92 11.30
N TRP A 56 6.66 -4.63 11.57
CA TRP A 56 5.61 -3.71 11.96
C TRP A 56 4.59 -3.49 10.84
N ILE A 57 5.03 -3.18 9.62
CA ILE A 57 4.13 -2.92 8.50
C ILE A 57 3.36 -4.17 8.09
N LYS A 58 3.99 -5.37 8.17
CA LYS A 58 3.28 -6.63 7.99
C LYS A 58 2.15 -6.77 9.02
N LYS A 59 2.41 -6.53 10.30
CA LYS A 59 1.39 -6.60 11.35
C LYS A 59 0.28 -5.56 11.13
N TYR A 60 0.67 -4.35 10.74
CA TYR A 60 -0.23 -3.23 10.44
C TYR A 60 -1.22 -3.58 9.32
N HIS A 61 -0.71 -4.06 8.18
CA HIS A 61 -1.53 -4.51 7.04
C HIS A 61 -2.45 -5.68 7.43
N LEU A 62 -1.98 -6.61 8.25
CA LEU A 62 -2.82 -7.73 8.70
C LEU A 62 -3.98 -7.29 9.62
N TRP A 63 -3.93 -6.11 10.25
CA TRP A 63 -5.08 -5.58 10.97
C TRP A 63 -6.23 -5.20 10.04
N HIS A 64 -5.93 -4.71 8.84
CA HIS A 64 -6.94 -4.49 7.82
C HIS A 64 -7.69 -5.78 7.50
N HIS A 65 -6.97 -6.87 7.28
CA HIS A 65 -7.57 -8.16 6.89
C HIS A 65 -8.23 -8.93 8.02
N TYR A 66 -7.76 -8.81 9.27
CA TYR A 66 -8.22 -9.67 10.37
C TYR A 66 -8.92 -8.92 11.51
N LYS A 67 -8.81 -7.60 11.56
CA LYS A 67 -9.42 -6.79 12.60
C LYS A 67 -10.52 -5.87 12.08
N ASN A 68 -10.22 -4.97 11.15
CA ASN A 68 -11.20 -4.05 10.60
C ASN A 68 -10.77 -3.59 9.19
N GLU A 69 -11.56 -3.96 8.21
CA GLU A 69 -11.33 -3.71 6.79
C GLU A 69 -11.58 -2.28 6.33
N ARG A 70 -12.06 -1.41 7.23
CA ARG A 70 -12.28 0.01 6.95
C ARG A 70 -11.13 0.88 7.46
N LEU A 71 -10.11 0.28 8.05
CA LEU A 71 -8.97 0.94 8.66
C LEU A 71 -7.66 0.31 8.18
N TRP A 72 -6.56 1.03 8.38
CA TRP A 72 -5.20 0.57 8.11
C TRP A 72 -4.95 0.10 6.67
N PHE A 73 -5.35 0.89 5.67
CA PHE A 73 -5.18 0.55 4.25
C PHE A 73 -3.71 0.57 3.80
N GLY A 74 -2.82 1.20 4.57
CA GLY A 74 -1.40 1.35 4.25
C GLY A 74 -0.65 0.02 4.23
N VAL A 75 -0.06 -0.30 3.07
CA VAL A 75 0.71 -1.55 2.88
C VAL A 75 2.22 -1.34 3.06
N THR A 76 2.77 -0.20 2.64
CA THR A 76 4.21 0.11 2.74
C THR A 76 4.52 1.09 3.87
N ASN A 77 3.56 1.97 4.19
CA ASN A 77 3.63 2.97 5.25
C ASN A 77 2.21 3.47 5.62
N PRO A 78 2.01 4.08 6.80
CA PRO A 78 0.70 4.51 7.28
C PRO A 78 0.35 5.96 6.89
N SER A 79 1.18 6.67 6.12
CA SER A 79 1.06 8.14 5.99
C SER A 79 -0.30 8.58 5.45
N PHE A 80 -0.82 7.85 4.45
CA PHE A 80 -2.14 8.13 3.91
C PHE A 80 -3.27 7.74 4.87
N ASP A 81 -3.07 6.73 5.72
CA ASP A 81 -4.08 6.42 6.75
C ASP A 81 -4.19 7.53 7.79
N ILE A 82 -3.05 8.15 8.15
CA ILE A 82 -3.03 9.30 9.04
C ILE A 82 -3.69 10.50 8.35
N MET A 83 -3.31 10.78 7.10
CA MET A 83 -3.84 11.91 6.34
C MET A 83 -5.36 11.81 6.10
N MET A 84 -5.84 10.61 5.79
CA MET A 84 -7.23 10.34 5.43
C MET A 84 -8.09 9.90 6.64
N ARG A 85 -7.51 9.89 7.85
CA ARG A 85 -8.17 9.50 9.10
C ARG A 85 -8.69 8.05 9.11
N SER A 86 -7.98 7.14 8.43
CA SER A 86 -8.19 5.68 8.49
C SER A 86 -7.15 4.97 9.38
N TYR A 87 -6.30 5.72 10.08
CA TYR A 87 -5.46 5.21 11.15
C TYR A 87 -6.22 5.19 12.48
N ALA A 88 -6.10 4.10 13.22
CA ALA A 88 -6.55 4.00 14.61
C ALA A 88 -5.56 3.23 15.47
N HIS A 89 -5.56 3.49 16.77
CA HIS A 89 -4.78 2.71 17.70
C HIS A 89 -5.45 1.34 17.92
N VAL A 90 -4.69 0.27 17.73
CA VAL A 90 -5.26 -1.08 17.56
C VAL A 90 -6.06 -1.53 18.77
N VAL A 91 -5.70 -1.15 19.99
CA VAL A 91 -6.40 -1.65 21.20
C VAL A 91 -7.79 -1.07 21.34
N ASP A 92 -8.06 0.08 20.71
CA ASP A 92 -9.31 0.84 20.84
C ASP A 92 -10.36 0.41 19.82
N VAL A 93 -10.01 -0.46 18.88
CA VAL A 93 -10.87 -0.92 17.81
C VAL A 93 -11.34 -2.34 18.10
N SER A 94 -12.64 -2.59 18.04
CA SER A 94 -13.21 -3.95 18.07
C SER A 94 -13.07 -4.63 16.72
N GLN A 95 -13.08 -5.96 16.70
CA GLN A 95 -13.10 -6.71 15.46
C GLN A 95 -14.42 -6.43 14.69
N SER A 96 -14.33 -6.12 13.39
CA SER A 96 -15.48 -5.90 12.52
C SER A 96 -16.25 -7.20 12.29
N ALA A 97 -17.58 -7.11 12.17
CA ALA A 97 -18.44 -8.26 11.92
C ALA A 97 -18.17 -8.91 10.56
N THR A 98 -17.76 -8.11 9.58
CA THR A 98 -17.55 -8.52 8.18
C THR A 98 -16.13 -8.98 7.88
N VAL A 99 -15.19 -8.83 8.82
CA VAL A 99 -13.78 -9.17 8.58
C VAL A 99 -13.58 -10.66 8.28
N ARG A 100 -14.46 -11.52 8.79
CA ARG A 100 -14.43 -12.97 8.52
C ARG A 100 -14.82 -13.33 7.08
N ASN A 101 -15.50 -12.42 6.36
CA ASN A 101 -15.95 -12.63 4.99
C ASN A 101 -14.92 -12.18 3.94
N LEU A 102 -13.76 -11.68 4.38
CA LEU A 102 -12.70 -11.17 3.52
C LEU A 102 -11.64 -12.21 3.18
N ASN A 103 -11.73 -13.39 3.79
CA ASN A 103 -10.93 -14.55 3.47
C ASN A 103 -11.77 -15.40 2.49
N GLY A 104 -11.54 -15.20 1.18
CA GLY A 104 -11.92 -16.20 0.17
C GLY A 104 -11.01 -17.41 0.25
#